data_AF-A0A972CDL3-F1
#
_entry.id   AF-A0A972CDL3-F1
#
_cell.length_a   1.000
_cell.length_b   1.000
_cell.length_c   1.000
_cell.angle_alpha   90.00
_cell.angle_beta   90.00
_cell.angle_gamma   90.00
#
_symmetry.space_group_name_H-M   'P 1'
#
loop_
_entity.id
_entity.type
_entity.pdbx_description
1 polymer ?
#
loop_
_entity_poly.entity_id
_entity_poly.type
_entity_poly.pdbx_seq_one_letter_code
_entity_poly.pdbx_strand_id
1 'polypeptide(L)'
;MSRRFFALAVSVTFAFLALASCASGDAKETSEPLPIVSGGATEYVIVRNDLYPSSNPAVRAAVYLKHAVNAVTGAEINVKTDWDGKEDNTARKEILVGSTNRQESIDAIQQLADGHFIIKVCGDGTKIVIAGKSEHGTEAALQYFCENYLGYRSKTDFTAKDELTLSLGMEIVRSYMGGSAIPAGSSEEAALIWQDAGTVEDGKRKLARTDVLIYKLTGDKGGAYRLELDIEGQYLVTVSTDTETYYRLFAFTDSGYGTPRGKYSADLTEYFAESDTVYIRISDYRPLDENSPIIYSVNLTEGDGSGQSE
;
A
#
# COMPACT_ATOMS: atom_id res chain seq x y z
N MET A 1 60.23 -41.83 43.63
CA MET A 1 59.22 -42.77 44.19
C MET A 1 58.08 -41.92 44.72
N SER A 2 56.79 -42.18 44.54
CA SER A 2 56.05 -43.31 43.99
C SER A 2 54.66 -42.80 43.61
N ARG A 3 54.15 -43.26 42.47
CA ARG A 3 52.72 -43.26 42.12
C ARG A 3 51.94 -44.03 43.21
N ARG A 4 50.65 -43.68 43.44
CA ARG A 4 49.46 -44.54 43.17
C ARG A 4 48.20 -44.21 44.01
N PHE A 5 47.10 -43.97 43.27
CA PHE A 5 45.73 -44.52 43.37
C PHE A 5 44.74 -44.23 44.53
N PHE A 6 43.46 -44.28 44.09
CA PHE A 6 42.15 -44.38 44.80
C PHE A 6 41.58 -43.09 45.39
N ALA A 7 40.27 -42.87 45.53
CA ALA A 7 39.02 -43.20 44.81
C ALA A 7 37.90 -42.57 45.67
N LEU A 8 36.90 -41.97 45.02
CA LEU A 8 35.49 -41.83 45.42
C LEU A 8 35.13 -41.45 46.89
N ALA A 9 34.53 -40.27 47.08
CA ALA A 9 33.43 -40.12 48.06
C ALA A 9 32.57 -38.88 47.74
N VAL A 10 31.29 -39.16 47.56
CA VAL A 10 30.18 -38.22 47.38
C VAL A 10 29.94 -37.44 48.67
N SER A 11 29.68 -36.13 48.57
CA SER A 11 28.98 -35.39 49.63
C SER A 11 27.94 -34.46 49.01
N VAL A 12 26.68 -34.81 49.22
CA VAL A 12 25.48 -34.05 48.89
C VAL A 12 25.13 -33.21 50.11
N THR A 13 25.06 -31.88 50.02
CA THR A 13 24.26 -31.07 50.96
C THR A 13 23.79 -29.74 50.34
N PHE A 14 22.51 -29.74 49.94
CA PHE A 14 21.47 -28.73 50.10
C PHE A 14 21.73 -27.22 49.86
N ALA A 15 21.01 -26.73 48.85
CA ALA A 15 20.07 -25.60 48.91
C ALA A 15 20.61 -24.16 49.02
N PHE A 16 20.60 -23.47 47.88
CA PHE A 16 19.98 -22.15 47.78
C PHE A 16 19.13 -22.10 46.51
N LEU A 17 17.81 -22.19 46.68
CA LEU A 17 16.86 -21.70 45.67
C LEU A 17 17.00 -20.17 45.64
N ALA A 18 17.43 -19.64 44.50
CA ALA A 18 17.11 -18.27 44.11
C ALA A 18 16.25 -18.35 42.84
N LEU A 19 14.94 -18.23 43.05
CA LEU A 19 13.99 -17.88 42.01
C LEU A 19 14.32 -16.46 41.53
N ALA A 20 14.75 -16.33 40.29
CA ALA A 20 14.64 -15.10 39.50
C ALA A 20 14.29 -15.58 38.08
N SER A 21 13.00 -15.70 37.81
CA SER A 21 12.22 -14.69 37.10
C SER A 21 12.27 -14.98 35.61
N CYS A 22 11.14 -15.48 35.10
CA CYS A 22 10.85 -15.60 33.68
C CYS A 22 11.11 -14.25 33.01
N ALA A 23 12.08 -14.24 32.10
CA ALA A 23 12.00 -13.44 30.90
C ALA A 23 12.17 -14.43 29.76
N SER A 24 11.06 -14.86 29.18
CA SER A 24 11.01 -15.48 27.87
C SER A 24 11.69 -14.52 26.90
N GLY A 25 12.95 -14.81 26.59
CA GLY A 25 13.67 -14.11 25.55
C GLY A 25 13.00 -14.43 24.23
N ASP A 26 12.20 -13.51 23.73
CA ASP A 26 11.87 -13.45 22.32
C ASP A 26 13.19 -13.34 21.56
N ALA A 27 13.56 -14.43 20.89
CA ALA A 27 14.62 -14.43 19.90
C ALA A 27 14.18 -13.49 18.79
N LYS A 28 14.66 -12.25 18.84
CA LYS A 28 14.59 -11.30 17.74
C LYS A 28 15.36 -11.92 16.58
N GLU A 29 14.64 -12.50 15.62
CA GLU A 29 15.25 -12.96 14.37
C GLU A 29 16.02 -11.78 13.77
N THR A 30 17.34 -11.90 13.79
CA THR A 30 18.23 -10.90 13.19
C THR A 30 18.36 -11.29 11.73
N SER A 31 17.48 -10.74 10.89
CA SER A 31 17.59 -10.90 9.44
C SER A 31 18.90 -10.27 8.95
N GLU A 32 19.66 -10.98 8.13
CA GLU A 32 20.90 -10.48 7.56
C GLU A 32 20.66 -9.23 6.67
N PRO A 33 21.42 -8.13 6.82
CA PRO A 33 21.25 -6.94 6.00
C PRO A 33 21.74 -7.17 4.56
N LEU A 34 20.90 -6.81 3.59
CA LEU A 34 21.16 -6.86 2.16
C LEU A 34 21.30 -5.43 1.59
N PRO A 35 22.53 -4.98 1.28
CA PRO A 35 22.73 -3.66 0.68
C PRO A 35 22.21 -3.64 -0.76
N ILE A 36 21.31 -2.69 -1.04
CA ILE A 36 20.77 -2.41 -2.38
C ILE A 36 21.52 -1.25 -3.00
N VAL A 37 21.75 -0.19 -2.23
CA VAL A 37 22.63 0.93 -2.56
C VAL A 37 23.66 1.06 -1.46
N SER A 38 24.93 1.16 -1.83
CA SER A 38 26.03 1.43 -0.90
C SER A 38 26.97 2.46 -1.50
N GLY A 39 27.31 3.49 -0.73
CA GLY A 39 28.18 4.59 -1.17
C GLY A 39 27.66 5.29 -2.43
N GLY A 40 26.35 5.44 -2.58
CA GLY A 40 25.73 6.06 -3.76
C GLY A 40 25.86 5.24 -5.05
N ALA A 41 26.14 3.94 -4.98
CA ALA A 41 26.19 3.05 -6.14
C ALA A 41 25.36 1.78 -5.92
N THR A 42 24.93 1.15 -7.02
CA THR A 42 24.17 -0.11 -6.97
C THR A 42 24.56 -1.04 -8.11
N GLU A 43 24.54 -2.34 -7.82
CA GLU A 43 24.65 -3.41 -8.82
C GLU A 43 23.29 -3.87 -9.34
N TYR A 44 22.19 -3.40 -8.73
CA TYR A 44 20.84 -3.78 -9.14
C TYR A 44 20.42 -3.03 -10.39
N VAL A 45 19.60 -3.68 -11.19
CA VAL A 45 18.85 -3.05 -12.29
C VAL A 45 17.35 -3.25 -12.06
N ILE A 46 16.55 -2.25 -12.37
CA ILE A 46 15.09 -2.36 -12.34
C ILE A 46 14.65 -3.07 -13.63
N VAL A 47 13.85 -4.12 -13.52
CA VAL A 47 13.33 -4.88 -14.66
C VAL A 47 11.80 -4.80 -14.65
N ARG A 48 11.22 -4.51 -15.82
CA ARG A 48 9.76 -4.40 -16.03
C ARG A 48 9.32 -5.13 -17.29
N ASN A 49 8.04 -5.48 -17.39
CA ASN A 49 7.49 -6.22 -18.54
C ASN A 49 7.73 -5.52 -19.88
N ASP A 50 8.22 -6.22 -20.90
CA ASP A 50 8.50 -5.68 -22.24
C ASP A 50 7.26 -5.27 -23.05
N LEU A 51 6.15 -5.96 -22.83
CA LEU A 51 4.93 -5.81 -23.62
C LEU A 51 4.05 -4.64 -23.18
N TYR A 52 4.33 -4.06 -22.01
CA TYR A 52 3.52 -2.96 -21.48
C TYR A 52 3.92 -1.60 -22.07
N PRO A 53 2.94 -0.79 -22.53
CA PRO A 53 3.21 0.55 -23.03
C PRO A 53 3.64 1.48 -21.89
N SER A 54 4.28 2.60 -22.22
CA SER A 54 4.75 3.59 -21.24
C SER A 54 3.63 4.20 -20.37
N SER A 55 2.38 4.15 -20.83
CA SER A 55 1.21 4.60 -20.07
C SER A 55 0.77 3.62 -18.98
N ASN A 56 1.23 2.37 -19.01
CA ASN A 56 0.85 1.35 -18.03
C ASN A 56 1.35 1.71 -16.61
N PRO A 57 0.51 1.57 -15.57
CA PRO A 57 0.89 1.94 -14.20
C PRO A 57 2.18 1.28 -13.70
N ALA A 58 2.40 -0.01 -13.98
CA ALA A 58 3.62 -0.71 -13.56
C ALA A 58 4.88 -0.15 -14.24
N VAL A 59 4.76 0.29 -15.50
CA VAL A 59 5.88 0.91 -16.24
C VAL A 59 6.22 2.28 -15.66
N ARG A 60 5.22 3.11 -15.38
CA ARG A 60 5.41 4.40 -14.71
C ARG A 60 6.02 4.22 -13.32
N ALA A 61 5.56 3.21 -12.58
CA ALA A 61 6.08 2.91 -11.25
C ALA A 61 7.56 2.51 -11.29
N ALA A 62 7.99 1.67 -12.25
CA ALA A 62 9.41 1.35 -12.43
C ALA A 62 10.29 2.60 -12.69
N VAL A 63 9.78 3.54 -13.49
CA VAL A 63 10.46 4.82 -13.75
C VAL A 63 10.46 5.70 -12.49
N TYR A 64 9.36 5.73 -11.75
CA TYR A 64 9.26 6.43 -10.46
C TYR A 64 10.29 5.92 -9.45
N LEU A 65 10.46 4.60 -9.33
CA LEU A 65 11.48 4.00 -8.46
C LEU A 65 12.88 4.47 -8.83
N LYS A 66 13.23 4.48 -10.13
CA LYS A 66 14.52 5.00 -10.59
C LYS A 66 14.76 6.42 -10.10
N HIS A 67 13.77 7.30 -10.27
CA HIS A 67 13.87 8.69 -9.84
C HIS A 67 13.97 8.83 -8.33
N ALA A 68 13.19 8.04 -7.58
CA ALA A 68 13.21 8.06 -6.12
C ALA A 68 14.58 7.61 -5.58
N VAL A 69 15.15 6.53 -6.13
CA VAL A 69 16.49 6.05 -5.74
C VAL A 69 17.53 7.12 -6.00
N ASN A 70 17.53 7.71 -7.19
CA ASN A 70 18.49 8.76 -7.54
C ASN A 70 18.35 10.00 -6.64
N ALA A 71 17.12 10.45 -6.38
CA ALA A 71 16.87 11.62 -5.53
C ALA A 71 17.36 11.39 -4.10
N VAL A 72 17.10 10.21 -3.55
CA VAL A 72 17.43 9.88 -2.16
C VAL A 72 18.91 9.56 -1.96
N THR A 73 19.50 8.78 -2.87
CA THR A 73 20.83 8.19 -2.67
C THR A 73 21.92 8.70 -3.59
N GLY A 74 21.56 9.48 -4.61
CA GLY A 74 22.47 9.85 -5.69
C GLY A 74 22.85 8.71 -6.62
N ALA A 75 22.41 7.47 -6.35
CA ALA A 75 22.77 6.32 -7.17
C ALA A 75 22.03 6.34 -8.52
N GLU A 76 22.78 6.06 -9.58
CA GLU A 76 22.21 5.81 -10.89
C GLU A 76 21.81 4.34 -11.01
N ILE A 77 20.51 4.09 -11.09
CA ILE A 77 19.94 2.76 -11.35
C ILE A 77 19.28 2.73 -12.73
N ASN A 78 19.53 1.67 -13.48
CA ASN A 78 18.98 1.50 -14.82
C ASN A 78 17.62 0.82 -14.78
N VAL A 79 16.77 1.12 -15.77
CA VAL A 79 15.52 0.40 -16.04
C VAL A 79 15.71 -0.39 -17.33
N LYS A 80 15.42 -1.68 -17.29
CA LYS A 80 15.44 -2.61 -18.42
C LYS A 80 14.10 -3.29 -18.58
N THR A 81 13.91 -3.89 -19.75
CA THR A 81 12.79 -4.76 -20.07
C THR A 81 13.12 -6.17 -19.62
N ASP A 82 12.11 -7.01 -19.41
CA ASP A 82 12.29 -8.44 -19.13
C ASP A 82 12.58 -9.27 -20.39
N TRP A 83 12.65 -8.64 -21.56
CA TRP A 83 13.15 -9.25 -22.79
C TRP A 83 14.68 -9.42 -22.77
N ASP A 84 15.13 -10.67 -22.58
CA ASP A 84 16.55 -11.06 -22.57
C ASP A 84 16.94 -12.01 -23.73
N GLY A 85 16.02 -12.33 -24.64
CA GLY A 85 16.24 -13.32 -25.69
C GLY A 85 16.57 -14.71 -25.14
N LYS A 86 17.86 -15.11 -25.17
CA LYS A 86 18.36 -16.42 -24.68
C LYS A 86 19.38 -16.30 -23.54
N GLU A 87 19.61 -15.10 -23.02
CA GLU A 87 20.62 -14.92 -21.98
C GLU A 87 20.15 -15.49 -20.64
N ASP A 88 21.07 -16.13 -19.92
CA ASP A 88 20.84 -16.50 -18.52
C ASP A 88 20.88 -15.25 -17.64
N ASN A 89 19.87 -15.12 -16.79
CA ASN A 89 19.64 -13.98 -15.93
C ASN A 89 19.47 -14.35 -14.44
N THR A 90 19.64 -15.64 -14.13
CA THR A 90 19.49 -16.18 -12.77
C THR A 90 20.41 -15.50 -11.75
N ALA A 91 21.68 -15.26 -12.11
CA ALA A 91 22.66 -14.63 -11.23
C ALA A 91 22.63 -13.08 -11.19
N ARG A 92 21.77 -12.42 -11.99
CA ARG A 92 21.73 -10.96 -12.06
C ARG A 92 21.05 -10.35 -10.84
N LYS A 93 21.58 -9.24 -10.32
CA LYS A 93 20.93 -8.44 -9.28
C LYS A 93 19.83 -7.58 -9.88
N GLU A 94 18.58 -7.88 -9.58
CA GLU A 94 17.43 -7.26 -10.22
C GLU A 94 16.31 -6.91 -9.24
N ILE A 95 15.71 -5.74 -9.45
CA ILE A 95 14.45 -5.34 -8.82
C ILE A 95 13.37 -5.53 -9.87
N LEU A 96 12.58 -6.58 -9.71
CA LEU A 96 11.51 -6.99 -10.61
C LEU A 96 10.23 -6.21 -10.26
N VAL A 97 9.77 -5.36 -11.17
CA VAL A 97 8.59 -4.50 -10.97
C VAL A 97 7.41 -5.05 -11.74
N GLY A 98 6.39 -5.50 -11.01
CA GLY A 98 5.15 -6.05 -11.56
C GLY A 98 5.33 -7.42 -12.25
N SER A 99 4.43 -7.71 -13.19
CA SER A 99 4.35 -8.98 -13.92
C SER A 99 5.48 -9.15 -14.95
N THR A 100 6.70 -9.47 -14.51
CA THR A 100 7.80 -9.84 -15.40
C THR A 100 7.74 -11.32 -15.81
N ASN A 101 8.50 -11.71 -16.83
CA ASN A 101 8.69 -13.11 -17.22
C ASN A 101 9.64 -13.90 -16.30
N ARG A 102 10.08 -13.33 -15.17
CA ARG A 102 10.93 -14.01 -14.20
C ARG A 102 10.09 -14.86 -13.26
N GLN A 103 10.59 -16.06 -12.97
CA GLN A 103 9.85 -17.03 -12.16
C GLN A 103 9.53 -16.47 -10.78
N GLU A 104 10.43 -15.68 -10.20
CA GLU A 104 10.24 -15.03 -8.90
C GLU A 104 9.05 -14.06 -8.90
N SER A 105 8.87 -13.26 -9.96
CA SER A 105 7.70 -12.39 -10.12
C SER A 105 6.42 -13.23 -10.31
N ILE A 106 6.48 -14.25 -11.17
CA ILE A 106 5.34 -15.11 -11.47
C ILE A 106 4.84 -15.80 -10.19
N ASP A 107 5.73 -16.43 -9.43
CA ASP A 107 5.41 -17.15 -8.20
C ASP A 107 4.85 -16.21 -7.13
N ALA A 108 5.47 -15.04 -6.96
CA ALA A 108 5.03 -14.04 -5.99
C ALA A 108 3.62 -13.52 -6.30
N ILE A 109 3.32 -13.21 -7.56
CA ILE A 109 2.01 -12.68 -7.99
C ILE A 109 0.92 -13.76 -7.94
N GLN A 110 1.25 -15.02 -8.24
CA GLN A 110 0.29 -16.13 -8.18
C GLN A 110 -0.25 -16.35 -6.77
N GLN A 111 0.53 -16.04 -5.74
CA GLN A 111 0.16 -16.18 -4.33
C GLN A 111 -0.73 -15.03 -3.83
N LEU A 112 -0.81 -13.93 -4.56
CA LEU A 112 -1.59 -12.76 -4.15
C LEU A 112 -3.09 -12.97 -4.38
N ALA A 113 -3.88 -12.57 -3.39
CA ALA A 113 -5.29 -12.26 -3.56
C ALA A 113 -5.47 -10.98 -4.41
N ASP A 114 -6.67 -10.78 -4.94
CA ASP A 114 -7.03 -9.53 -5.61
C ASP A 114 -6.88 -8.35 -4.62
N GLY A 115 -6.56 -7.17 -5.12
CA GLY A 115 -6.36 -6.00 -4.25
C GLY A 115 -5.11 -6.00 -3.36
N HIS A 116 -4.23 -7.00 -3.51
CA HIS A 116 -2.99 -7.10 -2.72
C HIS A 116 -1.71 -6.85 -3.53
N PHE A 117 -0.66 -6.48 -2.82
CA PHE A 117 0.70 -6.41 -3.33
C PHE A 117 1.70 -7.14 -2.44
N ILE A 118 2.88 -7.40 -3.02
CA ILE A 118 4.02 -8.02 -2.38
C ILE A 118 5.31 -7.21 -2.61
N ILE A 119 6.13 -7.12 -1.56
CA ILE A 119 7.55 -6.74 -1.63
C ILE A 119 8.33 -7.92 -1.03
N LYS A 120 9.21 -8.53 -1.82
CA LYS A 120 9.91 -9.76 -1.42
C LYS A 120 11.36 -9.76 -1.86
N VAL A 121 12.26 -10.07 -0.94
CA VAL A 121 13.67 -10.39 -1.21
C VAL A 121 13.77 -11.91 -1.38
N CYS A 122 14.05 -12.37 -2.59
CA CYS A 122 14.06 -13.79 -2.93
C CYS A 122 15.46 -14.41 -2.77
N GLY A 123 15.50 -15.66 -2.29
CA GLY A 123 16.72 -16.46 -2.24
C GLY A 123 17.87 -15.78 -1.50
N ASP A 124 18.98 -15.61 -2.19
CA ASP A 124 20.21 -14.95 -1.70
C ASP A 124 20.19 -13.41 -1.86
N GLY A 125 19.04 -12.84 -2.25
CA GLY A 125 18.86 -11.41 -2.45
C GLY A 125 19.17 -10.94 -3.87
N THR A 126 19.58 -11.82 -4.79
CA THR A 126 19.79 -11.45 -6.20
C THR A 126 18.51 -10.94 -6.87
N LYS A 127 17.32 -11.35 -6.39
CA LYS A 127 16.04 -10.90 -6.93
C LYS A 127 15.20 -10.25 -5.84
N ILE A 128 14.64 -9.09 -6.16
CA ILE A 128 13.71 -8.38 -5.30
C ILE A 128 12.44 -8.16 -6.11
N VAL A 129 11.33 -8.73 -5.67
CA VAL A 129 10.03 -8.56 -6.31
C VAL A 129 9.30 -7.41 -5.64
N ILE A 130 8.82 -6.45 -6.43
CA ILE A 130 7.86 -5.43 -6.00
C ILE A 130 6.70 -5.46 -7.00
N ALA A 131 5.59 -6.10 -6.61
CA ALA A 131 4.51 -6.39 -7.55
C ALA A 131 3.14 -6.39 -6.87
N GLY A 132 2.11 -6.01 -7.61
CA GLY A 132 0.71 -6.21 -7.24
C GLY A 132 0.07 -7.36 -7.99
N LYS A 133 -1.10 -7.81 -7.52
CA LYS A 133 -1.98 -8.70 -8.29
C LYS A 133 -2.44 -8.05 -9.60
N SER A 134 -2.50 -6.72 -9.62
CA SER A 134 -2.76 -5.88 -10.79
C SER A 134 -1.63 -4.84 -10.99
N GLU A 135 -1.66 -4.15 -12.12
CA GLU A 135 -0.76 -3.03 -12.43
C GLU A 135 -0.90 -1.89 -11.42
N HIS A 136 -2.12 -1.60 -10.96
CA HIS A 136 -2.36 -0.61 -9.92
C HIS A 136 -1.83 -1.04 -8.56
N GLY A 137 -1.94 -2.34 -8.24
CA GLY A 137 -1.29 -2.88 -7.05
C GLY A 137 0.22 -2.76 -7.09
N THR A 138 0.82 -2.85 -8.27
CA THR A 138 2.27 -2.65 -8.46
C THR A 138 2.68 -1.20 -8.21
N GLU A 139 1.86 -0.24 -8.68
CA GLU A 139 2.07 1.19 -8.40
C GLU A 139 1.99 1.47 -6.89
N ALA A 140 0.99 0.91 -6.21
CA ALA A 140 0.85 1.01 -4.75
C ALA A 140 2.00 0.35 -3.98
N ALA A 141 2.46 -0.83 -4.41
CA ALA A 141 3.61 -1.52 -3.83
C ALA A 141 4.87 -0.65 -3.86
N LEU A 142 5.11 0.02 -4.99
CA LEU A 142 6.27 0.88 -5.16
C LEU A 142 6.16 2.18 -4.38
N GLN A 143 4.97 2.75 -4.29
CA GLN A 143 4.75 3.89 -3.40
C GLN A 143 5.06 3.51 -1.95
N TYR A 144 4.49 2.40 -1.46
CA TYR A 144 4.76 1.88 -0.12
C TYR A 144 6.26 1.65 0.10
N PHE A 145 6.95 1.03 -0.86
CA PHE A 145 8.39 0.82 -0.81
C PHE A 145 9.17 2.13 -0.68
N CYS A 146 8.84 3.10 -1.53
CA CYS A 146 9.52 4.40 -1.54
C CYS A 146 9.32 5.14 -0.22
N GLU A 147 8.12 5.14 0.34
CA GLU A 147 7.84 5.86 1.58
C GLU A 147 8.48 5.18 2.80
N ASN A 148 8.39 3.85 2.90
CA ASN A 148 8.74 3.13 4.13
C ASN A 148 10.19 2.62 4.18
N TYR A 149 10.81 2.36 3.03
CA TYR A 149 12.17 1.80 2.95
C TYR A 149 13.16 2.79 2.36
N LEU A 150 12.74 3.56 1.37
CA LEU A 150 13.60 4.55 0.74
C LEU A 150 13.57 5.90 1.47
N GLY A 151 12.43 6.32 2.01
CA GLY A 151 12.24 7.63 2.62
C GLY A 151 11.95 8.74 1.59
N TYR A 152 11.25 8.37 0.51
CA TYR A 152 10.86 9.27 -0.58
C TYR A 152 9.33 9.34 -0.68
N ARG A 153 8.78 10.56 -0.57
CA ARG A 153 7.35 10.84 -0.76
C ARG A 153 7.10 11.67 -2.03
N SER A 154 7.99 12.61 -2.32
CA SER A 154 7.93 13.42 -3.53
C SER A 154 9.31 14.03 -3.85
N LYS A 155 9.42 14.71 -5.00
CA LYS A 155 10.64 15.42 -5.41
C LYS A 155 11.08 16.51 -4.42
N THR A 156 10.16 16.97 -3.56
CA THR A 156 10.42 18.03 -2.57
C THR A 156 10.29 17.53 -1.12
N ASP A 157 9.94 16.25 -0.93
CA ASP A 157 9.76 15.63 0.39
C ASP A 157 10.43 14.26 0.39
N PHE A 158 11.71 14.25 0.74
CA PHE A 158 12.52 13.05 0.91
C PHE A 158 13.67 13.29 1.89
N THR A 159 14.18 12.21 2.47
CA THR A 159 15.37 12.24 3.33
C THR A 159 16.57 11.67 2.58
N ALA A 160 17.53 12.52 2.22
CA ALA A 160 18.76 12.07 1.55
C ALA A 160 19.57 11.11 2.42
N LYS A 161 20.08 10.03 1.83
CA LYS A 161 20.94 9.03 2.49
C LYS A 161 21.80 8.28 1.47
N ASP A 162 23.03 7.94 1.83
CA ASP A 162 23.96 7.31 0.87
C ASP A 162 23.75 5.79 0.72
N GLU A 163 22.80 5.21 1.48
CA GLU A 163 22.58 3.77 1.58
C GLU A 163 21.08 3.41 1.54
N LEU A 164 20.79 2.29 0.87
CA LEU A 164 19.50 1.60 0.94
C LEU A 164 19.79 0.14 1.25
N THR A 165 19.27 -0.34 2.38
CA THR A 165 19.47 -1.71 2.87
C THR A 165 18.12 -2.34 3.14
N LEU A 166 17.92 -3.56 2.65
CA LEU A 166 16.78 -4.41 2.98
C LEU A 166 17.26 -5.57 3.85
N SER A 167 16.32 -6.39 4.31
CA SER A 167 16.61 -7.61 5.05
C SER A 167 16.55 -8.81 4.10
N LEU A 168 17.51 -9.71 4.18
CA LEU A 168 17.44 -10.99 3.47
C LEU A 168 16.22 -11.78 3.96
N GLY A 169 15.47 -12.37 3.03
CA GLY A 169 14.22 -13.07 3.32
C GLY A 169 13.04 -12.16 3.68
N MET A 170 13.18 -10.83 3.56
CA MET A 170 12.06 -9.89 3.74
C MET A 170 10.90 -10.27 2.81
N GLU A 171 9.71 -10.38 3.38
CA GLU A 171 8.47 -10.57 2.64
C GLU A 171 7.36 -9.73 3.29
N ILE A 172 6.71 -8.90 2.49
CA ILE A 172 5.63 -8.02 2.91
C ILE A 172 4.49 -8.25 1.95
N VAL A 173 3.36 -8.71 2.45
CA VAL A 173 2.10 -8.76 1.72
C VAL A 173 1.12 -7.78 2.37
N ARG A 174 0.47 -6.95 1.57
CA ARG A 174 -0.48 -5.93 2.03
C ARG A 174 -1.62 -5.76 1.03
N SER A 175 -2.81 -5.48 1.54
CA SER A 175 -3.89 -4.91 0.75
C SER A 175 -3.54 -3.46 0.41
N TYR A 176 -3.70 -3.07 -0.86
CA TYR A 176 -3.71 -1.66 -1.27
C TYR A 176 -5.13 -1.16 -1.55
N MET A 177 -6.12 -2.04 -1.44
CA MET A 177 -7.53 -1.68 -1.32
C MET A 177 -7.73 -1.14 0.11
N GLY A 178 -7.09 0.00 0.36
CA GLY A 178 -6.87 0.55 1.70
C GLY A 178 -6.07 1.86 1.76
N GLY A 179 -5.63 2.39 0.60
CA GLY A 179 -4.55 3.39 0.49
C GLY A 179 -4.95 4.85 0.65
N SER A 180 -3.97 5.69 1.00
CA SER A 180 -4.03 7.16 1.12
C SER A 180 -5.08 7.89 0.27
N ALA A 181 -5.70 8.92 0.85
CA ALA A 181 -6.65 9.84 0.22
C ALA A 181 -6.41 10.05 -1.29
N ILE A 182 -7.31 9.52 -2.12
CA ILE A 182 -7.29 9.63 -3.58
C ILE A 182 -7.77 11.02 -3.97
N PRO A 183 -6.90 11.91 -4.47
CA PRO A 183 -7.27 13.30 -4.71
C PRO A 183 -8.26 13.45 -5.85
N ALA A 184 -9.18 14.41 -5.71
CA ALA A 184 -10.10 14.75 -6.79
C ALA A 184 -9.35 15.24 -8.04
N GLY A 185 -9.74 14.75 -9.20
CA GLY A 185 -9.12 15.03 -10.49
C GLY A 185 -7.94 14.15 -10.85
N SER A 186 -7.52 13.23 -9.98
CA SER A 186 -6.40 12.32 -10.27
C SER A 186 -6.83 11.17 -11.20
N SER A 187 -5.86 10.50 -11.80
CA SER A 187 -6.12 9.28 -12.59
C SER A 187 -6.73 8.16 -11.76
N GLU A 188 -6.41 8.12 -10.47
CA GLU A 188 -6.91 7.15 -9.51
C GLU A 188 -8.37 7.46 -9.16
N GLU A 189 -8.76 8.73 -8.96
CA GLU A 189 -10.17 9.09 -8.78
C GLU A 189 -10.98 8.71 -10.03
N ALA A 190 -10.46 9.01 -11.23
CA ALA A 190 -11.14 8.71 -12.49
C ALA A 190 -11.46 7.21 -12.65
N ALA A 191 -10.62 6.32 -12.12
CA ALA A 191 -10.86 4.88 -12.14
C ALA A 191 -11.98 4.43 -11.20
N LEU A 192 -12.31 5.22 -10.17
CA LEU A 192 -13.39 4.96 -9.23
C LEU A 192 -14.74 5.51 -9.72
N ILE A 193 -14.78 6.38 -10.72
CA ILE A 193 -16.01 7.07 -11.11
C ILE A 193 -16.89 6.15 -11.96
N TRP A 194 -18.08 5.86 -11.44
CA TRP A 194 -19.15 5.16 -12.16
C TRP A 194 -20.04 6.13 -12.94
N GLN A 195 -20.39 7.24 -12.31
CA GLN A 195 -21.13 8.34 -12.94
C GLN A 195 -20.38 9.64 -12.66
N ASP A 196 -19.81 10.22 -13.72
CA ASP A 196 -19.04 11.45 -13.62
C ASP A 196 -19.95 12.68 -13.53
N ALA A 197 -19.55 13.64 -12.72
CA ALA A 197 -20.24 14.90 -12.54
C ALA A 197 -19.32 15.95 -11.89
N GLY A 198 -19.70 17.23 -12.00
CA GLY A 198 -18.94 18.34 -11.46
C GLY A 198 -17.80 18.82 -12.35
N THR A 199 -17.11 19.84 -11.87
CA THR A 199 -15.91 20.42 -12.50
C THR A 199 -14.72 20.20 -11.60
N VAL A 200 -13.59 19.80 -12.19
CA VAL A 200 -12.32 19.61 -11.49
C VAL A 200 -11.40 20.81 -11.76
N GLU A 201 -10.91 21.43 -10.70
CA GLU A 201 -9.94 22.53 -10.76
C GLU A 201 -9.11 22.52 -9.48
N ASP A 202 -7.79 22.75 -9.56
CA ASP A 202 -6.89 22.85 -8.40
C ASP A 202 -7.00 21.69 -7.37
N GLY A 203 -7.16 20.45 -7.85
CA GLY A 203 -7.20 19.25 -7.00
C GLY A 203 -8.47 19.10 -6.17
N LYS A 204 -9.57 19.76 -6.59
CA LYS A 204 -10.91 19.60 -6.01
C LYS A 204 -11.95 19.42 -7.10
N ARG A 205 -13.01 18.68 -6.79
CA ARG A 205 -14.18 18.49 -7.65
C ARG A 205 -15.36 19.23 -7.04
N LYS A 206 -15.88 20.23 -7.75
CA LYS A 206 -17.07 20.96 -7.37
C LYS A 206 -18.28 20.40 -8.11
N LEU A 207 -19.27 19.93 -7.37
CA LEU A 207 -20.55 19.53 -7.96
C LEU A 207 -21.41 20.77 -8.20
N ALA A 208 -22.13 20.81 -9.31
CA ALA A 208 -23.19 21.79 -9.54
C ALA A 208 -24.51 21.35 -8.86
N ARG A 209 -25.50 22.23 -8.86
CA ARG A 209 -26.79 22.05 -8.16
C ARG A 209 -27.48 20.71 -8.42
N THR A 210 -27.45 20.21 -9.66
CA THR A 210 -28.13 18.96 -10.04
C THR A 210 -27.18 17.80 -10.24
N ASP A 211 -25.90 18.00 -9.95
CA ASP A 211 -24.89 16.99 -10.19
C ASP A 211 -25.01 15.86 -9.18
N VAL A 212 -24.80 14.66 -9.70
CA VAL A 212 -24.76 13.43 -8.90
C VAL A 212 -23.51 12.69 -9.32
N LEU A 213 -22.52 12.67 -8.43
CA LEU A 213 -21.30 11.90 -8.57
C LEU A 213 -21.50 10.52 -7.95
N ILE A 214 -21.12 9.47 -8.66
CA ILE A 214 -21.14 8.11 -8.11
C ILE A 214 -19.75 7.49 -8.24
N TYR A 215 -19.15 7.15 -7.12
CA TYR A 215 -17.98 6.27 -7.08
C TYR A 215 -18.43 4.81 -7.02
N LYS A 216 -17.75 3.92 -7.75
CA LYS A 216 -17.79 2.47 -7.59
C LYS A 216 -16.53 2.05 -6.84
N LEU A 217 -16.72 1.59 -5.61
CA LEU A 217 -15.66 1.12 -4.75
C LEU A 217 -15.75 -0.40 -4.66
N THR A 218 -14.63 -1.08 -4.84
CA THR A 218 -14.54 -2.55 -4.80
C THR A 218 -13.72 -3.00 -3.59
N GLY A 219 -14.03 -4.17 -3.07
CA GLY A 219 -13.39 -4.78 -1.91
C GLY A 219 -13.76 -6.26 -1.84
N ASP A 220 -13.16 -6.98 -0.91
CA ASP A 220 -13.45 -8.40 -0.71
C ASP A 220 -14.82 -8.57 -0.05
N LYS A 221 -15.64 -9.48 -0.60
CA LYS A 221 -16.91 -9.87 0.00
C LYS A 221 -16.66 -10.44 1.40
N GLY A 222 -17.37 -9.89 2.39
CA GLY A 222 -17.20 -10.19 3.82
C GLY A 222 -16.10 -9.38 4.51
N GLY A 223 -15.39 -8.50 3.79
CA GLY A 223 -14.38 -7.62 4.36
C GLY A 223 -14.97 -6.48 5.18
N ALA A 224 -14.19 -6.00 6.15
CA ALA A 224 -14.53 -4.80 6.91
C ALA A 224 -13.96 -3.57 6.19
N TYR A 225 -14.78 -2.57 5.93
CA TYR A 225 -14.35 -1.40 5.15
C TYR A 225 -14.88 -0.11 5.73
N ARG A 226 -14.12 0.96 5.57
CA ARG A 226 -14.45 2.31 5.99
C ARG A 226 -14.23 3.28 4.85
N LEU A 227 -15.27 4.02 4.50
CA LEU A 227 -15.18 5.19 3.62
C LEU A 227 -14.59 6.36 4.39
N GLU A 228 -13.68 7.10 3.78
CA GLU A 228 -13.28 8.45 4.19
C GLU A 228 -13.39 9.42 3.01
N LEU A 229 -14.03 10.57 3.23
CA LEU A 229 -14.17 11.66 2.28
C LEU A 229 -13.61 12.94 2.91
N ASP A 230 -12.70 13.63 2.21
CA ASP A 230 -12.36 15.02 2.50
C ASP A 230 -13.27 15.90 1.64
N ILE A 231 -14.22 16.57 2.28
CA ILE A 231 -15.35 17.23 1.62
C ILE A 231 -15.76 18.50 2.36
N GLU A 232 -16.25 19.49 1.62
CA GLU A 232 -16.84 20.73 2.13
C GLU A 232 -18.17 21.03 1.42
N GLY A 233 -18.88 22.06 1.88
CA GLY A 233 -20.19 22.42 1.35
C GLY A 233 -21.31 21.47 1.78
N GLN A 234 -22.51 21.65 1.24
CA GLN A 234 -23.64 20.82 1.63
C GLN A 234 -23.70 19.55 0.79
N TYR A 235 -23.81 18.41 1.46
CA TYR A 235 -23.76 17.13 0.78
C TYR A 235 -24.72 16.12 1.40
N LEU A 236 -25.22 15.24 0.53
CA LEU A 236 -25.82 13.96 0.89
C LEU A 236 -24.92 12.85 0.37
N VAL A 237 -24.40 12.02 1.27
CA VAL A 237 -23.63 10.83 0.91
C VAL A 237 -24.47 9.59 1.20
N THR A 238 -24.63 8.77 0.17
CA THR A 238 -25.45 7.56 0.20
C THR A 238 -24.69 6.39 -0.42
N VAL A 239 -25.03 5.18 0.00
CA VAL A 239 -24.42 3.93 -0.48
C VAL A 239 -25.47 3.01 -1.06
N SER A 240 -25.09 2.20 -2.04
CA SER A 240 -25.90 1.15 -2.63
C SER A 240 -25.02 -0.03 -3.03
N THR A 241 -25.55 -1.24 -3.03
CA THR A 241 -24.90 -2.44 -3.61
C THR A 241 -25.40 -2.75 -5.03
N ASP A 242 -26.48 -2.11 -5.47
CA ASP A 242 -27.21 -2.46 -6.71
C ASP A 242 -27.46 -1.26 -7.65
N THR A 243 -27.11 -0.04 -7.24
CA THR A 243 -27.42 1.25 -7.91
C THR A 243 -28.91 1.61 -7.97
N GLU A 244 -29.79 0.81 -7.39
CA GLU A 244 -31.25 1.03 -7.37
C GLU A 244 -31.68 1.59 -6.01
N THR A 245 -31.22 0.97 -4.92
CA THR A 245 -31.60 1.34 -3.56
C THR A 245 -30.43 1.97 -2.83
N TYR A 246 -30.61 3.22 -2.41
CA TYR A 246 -29.58 4.00 -1.71
C TYR A 246 -29.93 4.24 -0.24
N TYR A 247 -28.98 3.91 0.64
CA TYR A 247 -29.05 4.16 2.07
C TYR A 247 -28.18 5.35 2.46
N ARG A 248 -28.63 6.16 3.42
CA ARG A 248 -27.88 7.34 3.87
C ARG A 248 -26.72 6.91 4.77
N LEU A 249 -25.51 7.31 4.42
CA LEU A 249 -24.34 7.20 5.28
C LEU A 249 -24.24 8.40 6.22
N PHE A 250 -24.06 9.58 5.63
CA PHE A 250 -24.03 10.84 6.35
C PHE A 250 -24.43 11.99 5.43
N ALA A 251 -24.78 13.12 6.01
CA ALA A 251 -25.07 14.32 5.26
C ALA A 251 -24.76 15.55 6.11
N PHE A 252 -24.46 16.66 5.45
CA PHE A 252 -24.35 17.94 6.10
C PHE A 252 -25.22 18.96 5.40
N THR A 253 -25.91 19.75 6.22
CA THR A 253 -26.88 20.76 5.80
C THR A 253 -26.65 21.92 6.74
N ASP A 254 -26.41 23.10 6.22
CA ASP A 254 -26.28 24.29 7.05
C ASP A 254 -27.37 25.31 6.71
N SER A 255 -27.61 26.19 7.67
CA SER A 255 -28.51 27.32 7.66
C SER A 255 -27.89 28.61 7.10
N GLY A 256 -26.66 28.62 6.57
CA GLY A 256 -26.16 29.73 5.74
C GLY A 256 -24.68 30.14 5.85
N TYR A 257 -23.81 29.36 6.50
CA TYR A 257 -22.38 29.67 6.70
C TYR A 257 -21.41 28.70 6.01
N GLY A 258 -21.89 27.60 5.44
CA GLY A 258 -21.07 26.61 4.75
C GLY A 258 -20.30 25.73 5.73
N THR A 259 -20.24 24.44 5.41
CA THR A 259 -19.46 23.46 6.16
C THR A 259 -17.99 23.85 6.10
N PRO A 260 -17.28 23.88 7.23
CA PRO A 260 -15.83 23.83 7.15
C PRO A 260 -15.44 22.52 6.47
N ARG A 261 -14.49 22.58 5.54
CA ARG A 261 -13.83 21.40 4.99
C ARG A 261 -13.43 20.46 6.11
N GLY A 262 -13.75 19.18 5.93
CA GLY A 262 -13.46 18.17 6.93
C GLY A 262 -13.35 16.78 6.33
N LYS A 263 -12.76 15.89 7.12
CA LYS A 263 -12.73 14.46 6.84
C LYS A 263 -13.91 13.79 7.53
N TYR A 264 -14.74 13.14 6.74
CA TYR A 264 -15.93 12.43 7.20
C TYR A 264 -15.84 10.98 6.80
N SER A 265 -16.41 10.10 7.60
CA SER A 265 -16.25 8.68 7.43
C SER A 265 -17.51 7.89 7.72
N ALA A 266 -17.64 6.74 7.08
CA ALA A 266 -18.68 5.76 7.35
C ALA A 266 -18.11 4.35 7.34
N ASP A 267 -18.64 3.51 8.22
CA ASP A 267 -18.45 2.06 8.14
C ASP A 267 -19.28 1.52 6.97
N LEU A 268 -18.64 0.74 6.10
CA LEU A 268 -19.22 0.09 4.94
C LEU A 268 -19.28 -1.43 5.08
N THR A 269 -18.86 -2.00 6.21
CA THR A 269 -18.73 -3.44 6.44
C THR A 269 -20.02 -4.20 6.10
N GLU A 270 -21.18 -3.68 6.50
CA GLU A 270 -22.47 -4.33 6.21
C GLU A 270 -22.79 -4.41 4.71
N TYR A 271 -22.31 -3.45 3.91
CA TYR A 271 -22.55 -3.41 2.46
C TYR A 271 -21.61 -4.35 1.70
N PHE A 272 -20.44 -4.64 2.26
CA PHE A 272 -19.52 -5.64 1.74
C PHE A 272 -19.80 -7.06 2.22
N ALA A 273 -20.71 -7.27 3.19
CA ALA A 273 -21.04 -8.60 3.70
C ALA A 273 -21.42 -9.58 2.58
N GLU A 274 -22.25 -9.12 1.63
CA GLU A 274 -22.73 -9.94 0.52
C GLU A 274 -22.32 -9.45 -0.88
N SER A 275 -21.59 -8.34 -0.97
CA SER A 275 -21.14 -7.71 -2.21
C SER A 275 -19.63 -7.47 -2.19
N ASP A 276 -18.98 -7.58 -3.35
CA ASP A 276 -17.59 -7.14 -3.57
C ASP A 276 -17.50 -5.68 -4.05
N THR A 277 -18.66 -5.04 -4.23
CA THR A 277 -18.81 -3.73 -4.87
C THR A 277 -19.87 -2.91 -4.15
N VAL A 278 -19.56 -1.64 -3.90
CA VAL A 278 -20.52 -0.64 -3.41
C VAL A 278 -20.44 0.65 -4.22
N TYR A 279 -21.55 1.37 -4.29
CA TYR A 279 -21.69 2.61 -5.04
C TYR A 279 -21.93 3.76 -4.08
N ILE A 280 -20.97 4.69 -3.99
CA ILE A 280 -21.07 5.88 -3.15
C ILE A 280 -21.58 7.03 -4.00
N ARG A 281 -22.82 7.44 -3.73
CA ARG A 281 -23.47 8.57 -4.40
C ARG A 281 -23.36 9.81 -3.54
N ILE A 282 -22.81 10.88 -4.13
CA ILE A 282 -22.65 12.20 -3.53
C ILE A 282 -23.48 13.19 -4.36
N SER A 283 -24.33 13.95 -3.68
CA SER A 283 -25.12 15.03 -4.29
C SER A 283 -25.22 16.23 -3.36
N ASP A 284 -25.66 17.35 -3.90
CA ASP A 284 -26.04 18.52 -3.10
C ASP A 284 -27.24 18.18 -2.20
N TYR A 285 -27.19 18.56 -0.91
CA TYR A 285 -28.30 18.35 0.01
C TYR A 285 -29.41 19.39 -0.19
N ARG A 286 -29.07 20.64 -0.54
CA ARG A 286 -30.02 21.71 -0.86
C ARG A 286 -29.61 22.37 -2.17
N PRO A 287 -30.02 21.81 -3.31
CA PRO A 287 -29.56 22.24 -4.62
C PRO A 287 -29.96 23.67 -5.03
N LEU A 288 -30.65 24.44 -4.18
CA LEU A 288 -31.14 25.78 -4.48
C LEU A 288 -30.36 26.90 -3.76
N ASP A 289 -29.42 26.59 -2.87
CA ASP A 289 -28.77 27.60 -2.03
C ASP A 289 -27.30 27.93 -2.41
N GLU A 290 -26.84 27.43 -3.55
CA GLU A 290 -25.49 27.66 -4.12
C GLU A 290 -24.33 27.07 -3.31
N ASN A 291 -24.63 26.30 -2.26
CA ASN A 291 -23.63 25.75 -1.37
C ASN A 291 -23.31 24.28 -1.68
N SER A 292 -22.96 24.02 -2.93
CA SER A 292 -22.80 22.67 -3.46
C SER A 292 -21.56 21.94 -2.90
N PRO A 293 -21.56 20.59 -2.91
CA PRO A 293 -20.44 19.80 -2.44
C PRO A 293 -19.15 20.10 -3.21
N ILE A 294 -18.04 20.17 -2.48
CA ILE A 294 -16.69 20.18 -3.05
C ILE A 294 -15.90 19.03 -2.43
N ILE A 295 -15.49 18.09 -3.26
CA ILE A 295 -14.74 16.89 -2.88
C ILE A 295 -13.26 17.15 -3.12
N TYR A 296 -12.44 16.86 -2.12
CA TYR A 296 -10.98 16.95 -2.20
C TYR A 296 -10.33 15.57 -2.34
N SER A 297 -10.89 14.55 -1.69
CA SER A 297 -10.41 13.19 -1.85
C SER A 297 -11.41 12.14 -1.39
N VAL A 298 -11.26 10.92 -1.91
CA VAL A 298 -11.96 9.71 -1.47
C VAL A 298 -10.98 8.64 -1.03
N ASN A 299 -11.34 7.83 -0.05
CA ASN A 299 -10.57 6.68 0.38
C ASN A 299 -11.51 5.56 0.84
N LEU A 300 -11.16 4.32 0.50
CA LEU A 300 -11.72 3.11 1.09
C LEU A 300 -10.60 2.43 1.88
N THR A 301 -10.73 2.35 3.20
CA THR A 301 -9.79 1.67 4.08
C THR A 301 -10.35 0.35 4.53
N GLU A 302 -9.61 -0.73 4.35
CA GLU A 302 -9.93 -2.03 4.95
C GLU A 302 -9.66 -1.97 6.46
N GLY A 303 -10.69 -2.28 7.25
CA GLY A 303 -10.58 -2.42 8.69
C GLY A 303 -10.04 -3.79 9.07
N ASP A 304 -9.28 -3.84 10.17
CA ASP A 304 -9.12 -5.07 10.93
C ASP A 304 -10.51 -5.47 11.45
N GLY A 305 -11.01 -6.65 11.10
CA GLY A 305 -12.34 -7.15 11.48
C GLY A 305 -12.58 -7.33 12.99
N SER A 306 -11.88 -6.58 13.85
CA SER A 306 -11.93 -6.55 15.31
C SER A 306 -12.68 -5.34 15.89
N GLY A 307 -13.59 -4.73 15.13
CA GLY A 307 -14.44 -3.64 15.62
C GLY A 307 -15.47 -4.09 16.67
N GLN A 308 -15.05 -4.22 17.94
CA GLN A 308 -15.94 -3.80 19.03
C GLN A 308 -15.94 -2.27 19.05
N SER A 309 -17.14 -1.71 18.93
CA SER A 309 -17.45 -0.29 19.08
C SER A 309 -17.02 0.26 20.44
N GLU A 310 -16.42 1.45 20.46
CA GLU A 310 -16.59 2.40 21.57
C GLU A 310 -17.80 3.30 21.32
#